data_AF-D5W878-F1
#
_entry.id   AF-D5W878-F1
#
_cell.length_a   1.000
_cell.length_b   1.000
_cell.length_c   1.000
_cell.angle_alpha   90.00
_cell.angle_beta   90.00
_cell.angle_gamma   90.00
#
_symmetry.space_group_name_H-M   'P 1'
#
loop_
_entity.id
_entity.type
_entity.pdbx_description
1 polymer ?
#
loop_
_entity_poly.entity_id
_entity_poly.type
_entity_poly.pdbx_seq_one_letter_code
_entity_poly.pdbx_strand_id
1 'polypeptide(L)'
;MTLEADIEVARQNAPDTQTLYREVCALLFFRYGETPTANRLYQLVRKGSMSAPAKALRDFWTDVRDKTRVDVGRPDLPPEVAAAAGEFAAQMWRLSSDAATAALDVFRQDADAQIAAAQEQAEQRDRQRQEAVDEAEQAANDAATLRTRIAGLEARIVELQTANDMLAAQLTTSKEEIAAGAAALADARRDFADELAKLRRSHEQNEQRLAAAEKRALLEIDGERAAAQRLRKELQASHERAATLEAESRTERDALRDELAASKAELAASAARHAETRGQLAEKDALLAERAAATDLLRQRIDTLSRQIETTRTERTSARPARRAREKSSAQGRAAAGFSGGPFVKRSTSAKPPKSQ
;
A
#
# COMPACT_ATOMS: atom_id res chain seq x y z
N MET A 1 113.77 5.58 28.85
CA MET A 1 114.91 4.64 29.02
C MET A 1 115.58 5.00 30.33
N THR A 2 115.82 4.03 31.20
CA THR A 2 116.41 4.28 32.51
C THR A 2 117.94 4.31 32.41
N LEU A 3 118.57 5.19 33.19
CA LEU A 3 120.03 5.34 33.24
C LEU A 3 120.75 3.99 33.45
N GLU A 4 120.17 3.12 34.27
CA GLU A 4 120.73 1.80 34.57
C GLU A 4 120.75 0.85 33.36
N ALA A 5 119.74 0.88 32.50
CA ALA A 5 119.68 0.06 31.29
C ALA A 5 120.71 0.50 30.25
N ASP A 6 120.91 1.81 30.06
CA ASP A 6 121.94 2.35 29.16
C ASP A 6 123.36 2.01 29.68
N ILE A 7 123.56 1.94 31.00
CA ILE A 7 124.83 1.55 31.62
C ILE A 7 125.09 0.05 31.47
N GLU A 8 124.06 -0.80 31.53
CA GLU A 8 124.19 -2.24 31.25
C GLU A 8 124.58 -2.52 29.81
N VAL A 9 124.01 -1.77 28.85
CA VAL A 9 124.41 -1.84 27.43
C VAL A 9 125.86 -1.38 27.24
N ALA A 10 126.26 -0.27 27.87
CA ALA A 10 127.65 0.19 27.85
C ALA A 10 128.61 -0.86 28.45
N ARG A 11 128.18 -1.57 29.51
CA ARG A 11 128.96 -2.64 30.15
C ARG A 11 129.18 -3.86 29.24
N GLN A 12 128.26 -4.15 28.33
CA GLN A 12 128.39 -5.26 27.37
C GLN A 12 129.33 -4.92 26.21
N ASN A 13 129.42 -3.65 25.85
CA ASN A 13 130.18 -3.19 24.68
C ASN A 13 131.59 -2.68 25.03
N ALA A 14 131.86 -2.33 26.29
CA ALA A 14 133.16 -1.80 26.69
C ALA A 14 134.23 -2.90 26.82
N PRO A 15 135.35 -2.82 26.07
CA PRO A 15 136.41 -3.83 26.09
C PRO A 15 137.30 -3.78 27.35
N ASP A 16 137.36 -2.63 28.04
CA ASP A 16 138.10 -2.46 29.30
C ASP A 16 137.31 -1.58 30.29
N THR A 17 137.62 -1.75 31.58
CA THR A 17 137.01 -1.03 32.70
C THR A 17 137.22 0.48 32.59
N GLN A 18 138.36 0.94 32.06
CA GLN A 18 138.60 2.39 31.87
C GLN A 18 137.69 2.99 30.79
N THR A 19 137.45 2.25 29.71
CA THR A 19 136.54 2.64 28.63
C THR A 19 135.10 2.70 29.14
N LEU A 20 134.69 1.72 29.94
CA LEU A 20 133.37 1.72 30.58
C LEU A 20 133.17 2.95 31.47
N TYR A 21 134.17 3.33 32.27
CA TYR A 21 134.08 4.54 33.08
C TYR A 21 133.93 5.82 32.24
N ARG A 22 134.60 5.93 31.08
CA ARG A 22 134.47 7.09 30.18
C ARG A 22 133.11 7.15 29.50
N GLU A 23 132.58 6.01 29.04
CA GLU A 23 131.25 5.94 28.43
C GLU A 23 130.14 6.30 29.42
N VAL A 24 130.25 5.83 30.67
CA VAL A 24 129.30 6.19 31.72
C VAL A 24 129.42 7.69 32.08
N CYS A 25 130.62 8.28 32.06
CA CYS A 25 130.77 9.74 32.20
C CYS A 25 130.05 10.49 31.05
N ALA A 26 130.20 10.02 29.82
CA ALA A 26 129.57 10.63 28.65
C ALA A 26 128.04 10.49 28.68
N LEU A 27 127.51 9.33 29.09
CA LEU A 27 126.07 9.11 29.24
C LEU A 27 125.48 10.05 30.29
N LEU A 28 126.08 10.11 31.48
CA LEU A 28 125.62 11.00 32.56
C LEU A 28 125.59 12.45 32.11
N PHE A 29 126.68 12.93 31.49
CA PHE A 29 126.83 14.33 31.14
C PHE A 29 125.99 14.74 29.91
N PHE A 30 126.07 14.02 28.80
CA PHE A 30 125.46 14.46 27.53
C PHE A 30 124.00 14.07 27.38
N ARG A 31 123.59 12.93 27.94
CA ARG A 31 122.23 12.40 27.75
C ARG A 31 121.30 12.71 28.91
N TYR A 32 121.83 12.69 30.13
CA TYR A 32 121.04 12.89 31.35
C TYR A 32 121.29 14.24 32.03
N GLY A 33 122.31 15.00 31.60
CA GLY A 33 122.61 16.33 32.15
C GLY A 33 123.14 16.31 33.60
N GLU A 34 123.56 15.14 34.12
CA GLU A 34 124.12 15.00 35.47
C GLU A 34 125.64 15.13 35.44
N THR A 35 126.23 15.89 36.37
CA THR A 35 127.69 16.00 36.47
C THR A 35 128.30 14.71 37.03
N PRO A 36 129.14 13.98 36.27
CA PRO A 36 129.72 12.74 36.75
C PRO A 36 130.68 13.01 37.92
N THR A 37 130.50 12.27 39.03
CA THR A 37 131.39 12.32 40.21
C THR A 37 132.05 10.96 40.43
N ALA A 38 133.26 10.96 40.99
CA ALA A 38 134.03 9.72 41.18
C ALA A 38 133.27 8.66 42.01
N ASN A 39 132.55 9.10 43.04
CA ASN A 39 131.76 8.22 43.90
C ASN A 39 130.54 7.64 43.15
N ARG A 40 129.86 8.45 42.34
CA ARG A 40 128.70 8.02 41.55
C ARG A 40 129.09 7.03 40.46
N LEU A 41 130.20 7.28 39.76
CA LEU A 41 130.77 6.35 38.78
C LEU A 41 131.13 5.01 39.41
N TYR A 42 131.73 5.03 40.60
CA TYR A 42 132.06 3.80 41.33
C TYR A 42 130.80 2.98 41.67
N GLN A 43 129.74 3.63 42.16
CA GLN A 43 128.48 2.96 42.52
C GLN A 43 127.78 2.29 41.32
N LEU A 44 127.93 2.86 40.12
CA LEU A 44 127.28 2.39 38.89
C LEU A 44 128.10 1.29 38.16
N VAL A 45 129.43 1.42 38.13
CA VAL A 45 130.31 0.48 37.40
C VAL A 45 130.78 -0.68 38.29
N ARG A 46 130.97 -0.46 39.60
CA ARG A 46 131.38 -1.47 40.62
C ARG A 46 132.51 -2.41 40.19
N LYS A 47 133.47 -1.95 39.37
CA LYS A 47 134.63 -2.73 38.88
C LYS A 47 135.91 -1.88 38.95
N GLY A 48 137.04 -2.48 39.32
CA GLY A 48 138.35 -1.83 39.33
C GLY A 48 138.81 -1.29 40.68
N SER A 49 140.02 -0.70 40.72
CA SER A 49 140.63 -0.16 41.94
C SER A 49 139.99 1.18 42.36
N MET A 50 140.13 1.53 43.64
CA MET A 50 139.52 2.72 44.24
C MET A 50 139.93 4.04 43.55
N SER A 51 141.08 4.08 42.85
CA SER A 51 141.58 5.27 42.14
C SER A 51 141.16 5.36 40.67
N ALA A 52 140.58 4.31 40.08
CA ALA A 52 140.20 4.26 38.67
C ALA A 52 139.10 5.26 38.26
N PRO A 53 138.01 5.46 39.05
CA PRO A 53 136.95 6.42 38.70
C PRO A 53 137.43 7.87 38.64
N ALA A 54 138.32 8.27 39.57
CA ALA A 54 138.84 9.63 39.63
C ALA A 54 139.82 9.94 38.48
N LYS A 55 140.53 8.93 37.97
CA LYS A 55 141.38 9.08 36.78
C LYS A 55 140.51 9.20 35.51
N ALA A 56 139.54 8.31 35.33
CA ALA A 56 138.65 8.35 34.17
C ALA A 56 137.83 9.64 34.10
N LEU A 57 137.39 10.18 35.25
CA LEU A 57 136.69 11.46 35.31
C LEU A 57 137.59 12.65 34.89
N ARG A 58 138.84 12.68 35.37
CA ARG A 58 139.80 13.73 34.97
C ARG A 58 140.07 13.66 33.47
N ASP A 59 140.37 12.47 32.96
CA ASP A 59 140.60 12.25 31.54
C ASP A 59 139.40 12.66 30.68
N PHE A 60 138.18 12.34 31.12
CA PHE A 60 136.94 12.71 30.44
C PHE A 60 136.78 14.24 30.35
N TRP A 61 136.98 14.96 31.45
CA TRP A 61 136.89 16.43 31.43
C TRP A 61 137.97 17.09 30.59
N THR A 62 139.18 16.52 30.55
CA THR A 62 140.23 16.97 29.62
C THR A 62 139.80 16.76 28.17
N ASP A 63 139.31 15.57 27.82
CA ASP A 63 138.88 15.23 26.45
C ASP A 63 137.67 16.05 25.99
N VAL A 64 136.69 16.28 26.88
CA VAL A 64 135.54 17.17 26.59
C VAL A 64 136.02 18.61 26.37
N ARG A 65 136.95 19.11 27.20
CA ARG A 65 137.49 20.47 27.06
C ARG A 65 138.30 20.63 25.78
N ASP A 66 139.09 19.63 25.40
CA ASP A 66 139.89 19.65 24.17
C ASP A 66 138.99 19.60 22.93
N LYS A 67 137.91 18.79 22.96
CA LYS A 67 136.95 18.67 21.84
C LYS A 67 135.98 19.84 21.70
N THR A 68 135.67 20.54 22.79
CA THR A 68 134.78 21.72 22.78
C THR A 68 135.53 23.03 22.54
N ARG A 69 136.87 23.01 22.54
CA ARG A 69 137.67 24.15 22.12
C ARG A 69 137.49 24.34 20.61
N VAL A 70 137.05 25.54 20.21
CA VAL A 70 137.14 25.99 18.81
C VAL A 70 138.62 26.29 18.57
N ASP A 71 139.41 25.26 18.27
CA ASP A 71 140.81 25.42 17.90
C ASP A 71 140.87 25.91 16.45
N VAL A 72 141.17 27.19 16.27
CA VAL A 72 141.41 27.80 14.95
C VAL A 72 142.79 27.34 14.48
N GLY A 73 142.91 26.05 14.21
CA GLY A 73 144.17 25.34 14.03
C GLY A 73 144.89 25.74 12.75
N ARG A 74 145.90 26.61 12.88
CA ARG A 74 147.16 26.52 12.11
C ARG A 74 148.33 26.61 13.08
N PRO A 75 149.37 25.76 12.94
CA PRO A 75 150.51 25.70 13.86
C PRO A 75 151.39 26.97 13.89
N ASP A 76 151.16 27.93 13.00
CA ASP A 76 151.91 29.20 12.92
C ASP A 76 151.09 30.43 13.37
N LEU A 77 149.92 30.25 13.99
CA LEU A 77 149.07 31.37 14.41
C LEU A 77 149.37 31.78 15.86
N PRO A 78 149.65 33.07 16.14
CA PRO A 78 149.82 33.55 17.51
C PRO A 78 148.58 33.26 18.37
N PRO A 79 148.76 32.88 19.65
CA PRO A 79 147.67 32.44 20.52
C PRO A 79 146.59 33.52 20.71
N GLU A 80 146.97 34.80 20.65
CA GLU A 80 146.05 35.94 20.72
C GLU A 80 145.10 36.00 19.51
N VAL A 81 145.59 35.67 18.31
CA VAL A 81 144.78 35.67 17.07
C VAL A 81 143.84 34.48 17.03
N ALA A 82 144.30 33.30 17.48
CA ALA A 82 143.44 32.11 17.58
C ALA A 82 142.30 32.32 18.60
N ALA A 83 142.59 32.97 19.73
CA ALA A 83 141.58 33.33 20.73
C ALA A 83 140.56 34.33 20.15
N ALA A 84 141.01 35.41 19.51
CA ALA A 84 140.13 36.39 18.89
C ALA A 84 139.25 35.80 17.77
N ALA A 85 139.80 34.89 16.95
CA ALA A 85 139.04 34.21 15.90
C ALA A 85 138.01 33.22 16.47
N GLY A 86 138.33 32.52 17.56
CA GLY A 86 137.39 31.67 18.30
C GLY A 86 136.26 32.46 18.95
N GLU A 87 136.57 33.61 19.57
CA GLU A 87 135.58 34.53 20.13
C GLU A 87 134.66 35.10 19.04
N PHE A 88 135.21 35.51 17.90
CA PHE A 88 134.42 35.97 16.76
C PHE A 88 133.51 34.88 16.21
N ALA A 89 134.00 33.65 16.05
CA ALA A 89 133.19 32.52 15.58
C ALA A 89 132.06 32.18 16.57
N ALA A 90 132.34 32.20 17.88
CA ALA A 90 131.34 32.00 18.92
C ALA A 90 130.28 33.12 18.92
N GLN A 91 130.70 34.37 18.74
CA GLN A 91 129.79 35.52 18.65
C GLN A 91 128.91 35.45 17.40
N MET A 92 129.51 35.12 16.24
CA MET A 92 128.77 34.90 14.99
C MET A 92 127.74 33.78 15.12
N TRP A 93 128.13 32.64 15.71
CA TRP A 93 127.21 31.53 15.97
C TRP A 93 126.07 31.92 16.89
N ARG A 94 126.34 32.69 17.94
CA ARG A 94 125.32 33.18 18.85
C ARG A 94 124.34 34.12 18.14
N LEU A 95 124.86 35.10 17.40
CA LEU A 95 124.02 36.04 16.65
C LEU A 95 123.17 35.34 15.58
N SER A 96 123.73 34.36 14.87
CA SER A 96 122.96 33.59 13.88
C SER A 96 121.91 32.69 14.53
N SER A 97 122.24 32.06 15.66
CA SER A 97 121.30 31.24 16.44
C SER A 97 120.17 32.09 17.03
N ASP A 98 120.47 33.27 17.57
CA ASP A 98 119.49 34.21 18.11
C ASP A 98 118.57 34.70 16.98
N ALA A 99 119.12 35.07 15.82
CA ALA A 99 118.33 35.49 14.65
C ALA A 99 117.45 34.36 14.09
N ALA A 100 117.97 33.13 14.01
CA ALA A 100 117.20 31.97 13.55
C ALA A 100 116.08 31.62 14.52
N THR A 101 116.32 31.72 15.83
CA THR A 101 115.30 31.48 16.86
C THR A 101 114.21 32.54 16.79
N ALA A 102 114.58 33.82 16.65
CA ALA A 102 113.61 34.90 16.48
C ALA A 102 112.76 34.74 15.21
N ALA A 103 113.36 34.35 14.07
CA ALA A 103 112.63 34.08 12.84
C ALA A 103 111.69 32.87 12.98
N LEU A 104 112.12 31.82 13.68
CA LEU A 104 111.28 30.65 13.97
C LEU A 104 110.09 31.00 14.87
N ASP A 105 110.30 31.87 15.87
CA ASP A 105 109.22 32.30 16.77
C ASP A 105 108.17 33.14 16.03
N VAL A 106 108.60 34.04 15.13
CA VAL A 106 107.66 34.77 14.25
C VAL A 106 106.89 33.81 13.34
N PHE A 107 107.58 32.86 12.70
CA PHE A 107 106.91 31.87 11.84
C PHE A 107 105.90 31.01 12.62
N ARG A 108 106.22 30.63 13.87
CA ARG A 108 105.28 29.91 14.73
C ARG A 108 104.06 30.75 15.06
N GLN A 109 104.23 32.03 15.41
CA GLN A 109 103.11 32.93 15.67
C GLN A 109 102.23 33.12 14.45
N ASP A 110 102.81 33.29 13.25
CA ASP A 110 102.06 33.42 12.01
C ASP A 110 101.31 32.12 11.66
N ALA A 111 101.93 30.96 11.86
CA ALA A 111 101.29 29.67 11.65
C ALA A 111 100.14 29.42 12.64
N ASP A 112 100.35 29.73 13.93
CA ASP A 112 99.33 29.61 14.96
C ASP A 112 98.15 30.55 14.68
N ALA A 113 98.42 31.78 14.22
CA ALA A 113 97.39 32.73 13.81
C ALA A 113 96.59 32.24 12.60
N GLN A 114 97.24 31.65 11.60
CA GLN A 114 96.56 31.06 10.44
C GLN A 114 95.71 29.84 10.83
N ILE A 115 96.20 28.98 11.73
CA ILE A 115 95.46 27.84 12.24
C ILE A 115 94.22 28.32 13.02
N ALA A 116 94.37 29.30 13.90
CA ALA A 116 93.25 29.88 14.64
C ALA A 116 92.20 30.50 13.70
N ALA A 117 92.63 31.29 12.71
CA ALA A 117 91.72 31.87 11.73
C ALA A 117 90.99 30.80 10.88
N ALA A 118 91.68 29.72 10.50
CA ALA A 118 91.08 28.61 9.77
C ALA A 118 90.07 27.84 10.64
N GLN A 119 90.36 27.65 11.93
CA GLN A 119 89.44 27.01 12.88
C GLN A 119 88.19 27.86 13.11
N GLU A 120 88.33 29.17 13.32
CA GLU A 120 87.19 30.09 13.46
C GLU A 120 86.30 30.09 12.20
N GLN A 121 86.91 30.09 11.01
CA GLN A 121 86.15 29.99 9.76
C GLN A 121 85.43 28.65 9.61
N ALA A 122 86.08 27.55 10.00
CA ALA A 122 85.45 26.22 9.98
C ALA A 122 84.25 26.16 10.93
N GLU A 123 84.41 26.65 12.16
CA GLU A 123 83.30 26.72 13.14
C GLU A 123 82.15 27.61 12.64
N GLN A 124 82.46 28.76 12.04
CA GLN A 124 81.44 29.64 11.48
C GLN A 124 80.65 28.95 10.36
N ARG A 125 81.34 28.21 9.48
CA ARG A 125 80.69 27.45 8.40
C ARG A 125 79.87 26.29 8.94
N ASP A 126 80.35 25.60 9.98
CA ASP A 126 79.60 24.54 10.62
C ASP A 126 78.33 25.07 11.30
N ARG A 127 78.40 26.23 11.96
CA ARG A 127 77.21 26.90 12.53
C ARG A 127 76.21 27.29 11.45
N GLN A 128 76.66 27.94 10.38
CA GLN A 128 75.78 28.29 9.24
C GLN A 128 75.16 27.06 8.58
N ARG A 129 75.91 25.95 8.49
CA ARG A 129 75.39 24.68 7.97
C ARG A 129 74.34 24.10 8.89
N GLN A 130 74.55 24.14 10.21
CA GLN A 130 73.57 23.66 11.20
C GLN A 130 72.30 24.49 11.15
N GLU A 131 72.40 25.82 11.14
CA GLU A 131 71.26 26.73 11.00
C GLU A 131 70.47 26.45 9.71
N ALA A 132 71.15 26.27 8.58
CA ALA A 132 70.49 25.95 7.30
C ALA A 132 69.82 24.56 7.31
N VAL A 133 70.39 23.58 8.03
CA VAL A 133 69.77 22.25 8.19
C VAL A 133 68.52 22.35 9.06
N ASP A 134 68.60 23.07 10.19
CA ASP A 134 67.46 23.26 11.10
C ASP A 134 66.31 24.00 10.40
N GLU A 135 66.61 25.03 9.62
CA GLU A 135 65.62 25.74 8.79
C GLU A 135 64.99 24.82 7.72
N ALA A 136 65.81 23.99 7.06
CA ALA A 136 65.32 23.04 6.07
C ALA A 136 64.43 21.95 6.69
N GLU A 137 64.76 21.46 7.88
CA GLU A 137 63.94 20.50 8.63
C GLU A 137 62.61 21.11 9.07
N GLN A 138 62.62 22.35 9.56
CA GLN A 138 61.39 23.08 9.91
C GLN A 138 60.51 23.26 8.67
N ALA A 139 61.06 23.74 7.56
CA ALA A 139 60.32 23.89 6.30
C ALA A 139 59.77 22.55 5.77
N ALA A 140 60.52 21.46 5.93
CA ALA A 140 60.06 20.12 5.54
C ALA A 140 58.89 19.64 6.42
N ASN A 141 58.96 19.87 7.73
CA ASN A 141 57.88 19.54 8.67
C ASN A 141 56.62 20.37 8.39
N ASP A 142 56.76 21.68 8.14
CA ASP A 142 55.65 22.54 7.77
C ASP A 142 55.02 22.11 6.44
N ALA A 143 55.84 21.78 5.44
CA ALA A 143 55.34 21.24 4.18
C ALA A 143 54.60 19.91 4.37
N ALA A 144 55.08 19.03 5.25
CA ALA A 144 54.41 17.77 5.56
C ALA A 144 53.04 18.00 6.23
N THR A 145 52.97 18.89 7.23
CA THR A 145 51.70 19.21 7.92
C THR A 145 50.67 19.84 6.97
N LEU A 146 51.12 20.74 6.09
CA LEU A 146 50.26 21.35 5.06
C LEU A 146 49.75 20.31 4.07
N ARG A 147 50.60 19.37 3.62
CA ARG A 147 50.17 18.26 2.74
C ARG A 147 49.11 17.39 3.40
N THR A 148 49.27 17.04 4.67
CA THR A 148 48.25 16.28 5.42
C THR A 148 46.94 17.07 5.52
N ARG A 149 47.01 18.39 5.76
CA ARG A 149 45.81 19.24 5.82
C ARG A 149 45.12 19.36 4.46
N ILE A 150 45.88 19.50 3.38
CA ILE A 150 45.34 19.52 2.00
C ILE A 150 44.64 18.19 1.70
N ALA A 151 45.29 17.06 1.95
CA ALA A 151 44.69 15.74 1.75
C ALA A 151 43.40 15.56 2.57
N GLY A 152 43.36 16.06 3.81
CA GLY A 152 42.16 16.05 4.64
C GLY A 152 41.03 16.94 4.09
N LEU A 153 41.36 18.11 3.56
CA LEU A 153 40.38 19.01 2.92
C LEU A 153 39.85 18.43 1.60
N GLU A 154 40.71 17.80 0.79
CA GLU A 154 40.31 17.11 -0.44
C GLU A 154 39.35 15.95 -0.14
N ALA A 155 39.67 15.12 0.85
CA ALA A 155 38.76 14.06 1.32
C ALA A 155 37.41 14.63 1.76
N ARG A 156 37.41 15.75 2.50
CA ARG A 156 36.17 16.41 2.93
C ARG A 156 35.37 16.99 1.77
N ILE A 157 36.03 17.52 0.73
CA ILE A 157 35.37 18.00 -0.49
C ILE A 157 34.65 16.83 -1.19
N VAL A 158 35.31 15.68 -1.33
CA VAL A 158 34.72 14.49 -1.94
C VAL A 158 33.52 13.98 -1.12
N GLU A 159 33.65 13.93 0.21
CA GLU A 159 32.52 13.59 1.10
C GLU A 159 31.33 14.54 0.93
N LEU A 160 31.58 15.85 0.85
CA LEU A 160 30.52 16.84 0.68
C LEU A 160 29.90 16.78 -0.71
N GLN A 161 30.69 16.54 -1.76
CA GLN A 161 30.19 16.35 -3.13
C GLN A 161 29.28 15.12 -3.23
N THR A 162 29.73 13.98 -2.71
CA THR A 162 28.93 12.75 -2.70
C THR A 162 27.64 12.90 -1.89
N ALA A 163 27.70 13.59 -0.73
CA ALA A 163 26.50 13.91 0.03
C ALA A 163 25.54 14.83 -0.73
N ASN A 164 26.07 15.83 -1.46
CA ASN A 164 25.26 16.73 -2.29
C ASN A 164 24.59 15.98 -3.44
N ASP A 165 25.33 15.11 -4.14
CA ASP A 165 24.80 14.30 -5.23
C ASP A 165 23.69 13.36 -4.76
N MET A 166 23.86 12.73 -3.58
CA MET A 166 22.84 11.90 -2.95
C MET A 166 21.58 12.70 -2.59
N LEU A 167 21.74 13.88 -1.99
CA LEU A 167 20.62 14.75 -1.65
C LEU A 167 19.91 15.30 -2.90
N ALA A 168 20.66 15.60 -3.96
CA ALA A 168 20.12 16.03 -5.25
C ALA A 168 19.30 14.91 -5.90
N ALA A 169 19.80 13.67 -5.87
CA ALA A 169 19.07 12.50 -6.36
C ALA A 169 17.78 12.24 -5.56
N GLN A 170 17.83 12.33 -4.24
CA GLN A 170 16.63 12.22 -3.39
C GLN A 170 15.63 13.33 -3.68
N LEU A 171 16.10 14.56 -3.91
CA LEU A 171 15.24 15.68 -4.28
C LEU A 171 14.57 15.44 -5.64
N THR A 172 15.29 14.90 -6.64
CA THR A 172 14.68 14.56 -7.93
C THR A 172 13.63 13.47 -7.79
N THR A 173 13.92 12.39 -7.04
CA THR A 173 12.94 11.31 -6.81
C THR A 173 11.70 11.82 -6.09
N SER A 174 11.86 12.61 -5.02
CA SER A 174 10.70 13.18 -4.31
C SER A 174 9.85 14.11 -5.19
N LYS A 175 10.48 14.88 -6.08
CA LYS A 175 9.75 15.71 -7.05
C LYS A 175 8.97 14.87 -8.06
N GLU A 176 9.56 13.79 -8.55
CA GLU A 176 8.88 12.84 -9.45
C GLU A 176 7.71 12.15 -8.75
N GLU A 177 7.87 11.73 -7.50
CA GLU A 177 6.78 11.16 -6.68
C GLU A 177 5.64 12.16 -6.46
N ILE A 178 5.96 13.41 -6.14
CA ILE A 178 4.95 14.48 -6.00
C ILE A 178 4.22 14.72 -7.32
N ALA A 179 4.95 14.78 -8.45
CA ALA A 179 4.37 14.98 -9.77
C ALA A 179 3.46 13.81 -10.16
N ALA A 180 3.90 12.58 -9.94
CA ALA A 180 3.12 11.36 -10.18
C ALA A 180 1.86 11.32 -9.29
N GLY A 181 1.99 11.66 -8.01
CA GLY A 181 0.86 11.76 -7.08
C GLY A 181 -0.13 12.85 -7.48
N ALA A 182 0.34 14.00 -7.94
CA ALA A 182 -0.52 15.09 -8.44
C ALA A 182 -1.28 14.69 -9.71
N ALA A 183 -0.62 13.98 -10.63
CA ALA A 183 -1.26 13.45 -11.83
C ALA A 183 -2.34 12.42 -11.48
N ALA A 184 -2.02 11.44 -10.62
CA ALA A 184 -2.97 10.43 -10.17
C ALA A 184 -4.19 11.04 -9.46
N LEU A 185 -3.99 12.08 -8.64
CA LEU A 185 -5.07 12.82 -7.99
C LEU A 185 -5.96 13.56 -9.02
N ALA A 186 -5.35 14.17 -10.05
CA ALA A 186 -6.08 14.85 -11.11
C ALA A 186 -6.92 13.87 -11.94
N ASP A 187 -6.36 12.71 -12.28
CA ASP A 187 -7.06 11.64 -12.99
C ASP A 187 -8.22 11.08 -12.14
N ALA A 188 -7.98 10.76 -10.87
CA ALA A 188 -9.04 10.31 -9.97
C ALA A 188 -10.17 11.35 -9.83
N ARG A 189 -9.84 12.64 -9.72
CA ARG A 189 -10.84 13.72 -9.68
C ARG A 189 -11.66 13.78 -10.97
N ARG A 190 -11.04 13.55 -12.12
CA ARG A 190 -11.72 13.50 -13.41
C ARG A 190 -12.67 12.31 -13.49
N ASP A 191 -12.20 11.12 -13.10
CA ASP A 191 -13.01 9.91 -13.09
C ASP A 191 -14.22 10.05 -12.16
N PHE A 192 -14.02 10.58 -10.95
CA PHE A 192 -15.13 10.85 -10.02
C PHE A 192 -16.12 11.88 -10.58
N ALA A 193 -15.65 12.92 -11.29
CA ALA A 193 -16.53 13.88 -11.92
C ALA A 193 -17.37 13.23 -13.04
N ASP A 194 -16.76 12.35 -13.83
CA ASP A 194 -17.42 11.61 -14.90
C ASP A 194 -18.45 10.60 -14.34
N GLU A 195 -18.11 9.89 -13.26
CA GLU A 195 -19.04 9.00 -12.54
C GLU A 195 -20.21 9.76 -11.93
N LEU A 196 -19.94 10.91 -11.30
CA LEU A 196 -20.98 11.77 -10.74
C LEU A 196 -21.92 12.31 -11.84
N ALA A 197 -21.37 12.67 -13.00
CA ALA A 197 -22.17 13.09 -14.16
C ALA A 197 -23.00 11.94 -14.74
N LYS A 198 -22.49 10.70 -14.75
CA LYS A 198 -23.27 9.51 -15.13
C LYS A 198 -24.41 9.25 -14.14
N LEU A 199 -24.14 9.34 -12.83
CA LEU A 199 -25.13 9.12 -11.78
C LEU A 199 -26.23 10.19 -11.81
N ARG A 200 -25.87 11.47 -12.03
CA ARG A 200 -26.86 12.54 -12.20
C ARG A 200 -27.78 12.29 -13.39
N ARG A 201 -27.22 11.87 -14.53
CA ARG A 201 -28.00 11.53 -15.73
C ARG A 201 -28.92 10.32 -15.50
N SER A 202 -28.46 9.28 -14.82
CA SER A 202 -29.31 8.11 -14.53
C SER A 202 -30.42 8.46 -13.53
N HIS A 203 -30.13 9.30 -12.54
CA HIS A 203 -31.12 9.83 -11.61
C HIS A 203 -32.20 10.63 -12.35
N GLU A 204 -31.80 11.57 -13.20
CA GLU A 204 -32.73 12.38 -14.00
C GLU A 204 -33.60 11.51 -14.91
N GLN A 205 -33.02 10.49 -15.57
CA GLN A 205 -33.80 9.54 -16.38
C GLN A 205 -34.79 8.73 -15.53
N ASN A 206 -34.42 8.33 -14.32
CA ASN A 206 -35.31 7.61 -13.42
C ASN A 206 -36.44 8.50 -12.91
N GLU A 207 -36.16 9.76 -12.57
CA GLU A 207 -37.20 10.74 -12.22
C GLU A 207 -38.16 11.00 -13.38
N GLN A 208 -37.64 11.13 -14.61
CA GLN A 208 -38.49 11.28 -15.80
C GLN A 208 -39.39 10.05 -16.02
N ARG A 209 -38.85 8.83 -15.83
CA ARG A 209 -39.63 7.59 -15.91
C ARG A 209 -40.69 7.51 -14.83
N LEU A 210 -40.35 7.86 -13.59
CA LEU A 210 -41.29 7.90 -12.47
C LEU A 210 -42.41 8.92 -12.73
N ALA A 211 -42.07 10.15 -13.11
CA ALA A 211 -43.04 11.19 -13.44
C ALA A 211 -43.95 10.78 -14.61
N ALA A 212 -43.41 10.09 -15.62
CA ALA A 212 -44.22 9.54 -16.72
C ALA A 212 -45.15 8.41 -16.26
N ALA A 213 -44.68 7.52 -15.38
CA ALA A 213 -45.48 6.46 -14.80
C ALA A 213 -46.59 7.02 -13.89
N GLU A 214 -46.28 8.02 -13.06
CA GLU A 214 -47.26 8.74 -12.24
C GLU A 214 -48.34 9.40 -13.10
N LYS A 215 -47.96 10.09 -14.19
CA LYS A 215 -48.93 10.66 -15.15
C LYS A 215 -49.83 9.60 -15.77
N ARG A 216 -49.28 8.46 -16.19
CA ARG A 216 -50.07 7.35 -16.74
C ARG A 216 -51.04 6.78 -15.71
N ALA A 217 -50.58 6.52 -14.49
CA ALA A 217 -51.41 6.03 -13.41
C ALA A 217 -52.56 7.00 -13.07
N LEU A 218 -52.29 8.32 -13.05
CA LEU A 218 -53.34 9.32 -12.85
C LEU A 218 -54.39 9.30 -13.98
N LEU A 219 -53.96 9.17 -15.24
CA LEU A 219 -54.88 9.06 -16.37
C LEU A 219 -55.69 7.75 -16.34
N GLU A 220 -55.08 6.64 -15.92
CA GLU A 220 -55.78 5.36 -15.73
C GLU A 220 -56.82 5.47 -14.62
N ILE A 221 -56.47 6.07 -13.48
CA ILE A 221 -57.41 6.34 -12.38
C ILE A 221 -58.57 7.22 -12.85
N ASP A 222 -58.31 8.28 -13.61
CA ASP A 222 -59.37 9.15 -14.13
C ASP A 222 -60.23 8.43 -15.19
N GLY A 223 -59.63 7.57 -16.02
CA GLY A 223 -60.33 6.69 -16.94
C GLY A 223 -61.25 5.69 -16.22
N GLU A 224 -60.75 5.03 -15.17
CA GLU A 224 -61.52 4.12 -14.32
C GLU A 224 -62.63 4.86 -13.58
N ARG A 225 -62.38 6.07 -13.06
CA ARG A 225 -63.40 6.93 -12.44
C ARG A 225 -64.50 7.30 -13.44
N ALA A 226 -64.14 7.68 -14.67
CA ALA A 226 -65.10 8.00 -15.71
C ALA A 226 -65.91 6.77 -16.14
N ALA A 227 -65.28 5.61 -16.29
CA ALA A 227 -65.95 4.34 -16.57
C ALA A 227 -66.91 3.94 -15.44
N ALA A 228 -66.46 4.02 -14.19
CA ALA A 228 -67.29 3.77 -13.01
C ALA A 228 -68.49 4.73 -12.93
N GLN A 229 -68.31 6.01 -13.26
CA GLN A 229 -69.41 6.98 -13.35
C GLN A 229 -70.40 6.63 -14.46
N ARG A 230 -69.94 6.18 -15.64
CA ARG A 230 -70.83 5.73 -16.73
C ARG A 230 -71.62 4.49 -16.33
N LEU A 231 -70.96 3.48 -15.78
CA LEU A 231 -71.61 2.26 -15.28
C LEU A 231 -72.63 2.57 -14.19
N ARG A 232 -72.33 3.50 -13.27
CA ARG A 232 -73.30 3.97 -12.27
C ARG A 232 -74.53 4.62 -12.90
N LYS A 233 -74.36 5.46 -13.94
CA LYS A 233 -75.47 6.08 -14.67
C LYS A 233 -76.29 5.05 -15.45
N GLU A 234 -75.65 4.09 -16.10
CA GLU A 234 -76.33 2.99 -16.81
C GLU A 234 -77.11 2.10 -15.84
N LEU A 235 -76.52 1.76 -14.70
CA LEU A 235 -77.18 1.02 -13.63
C LEU A 235 -78.40 1.80 -13.12
N GLN A 236 -78.25 3.10 -12.83
CA GLN A 236 -79.36 3.95 -12.42
C GLN A 236 -80.47 3.99 -13.49
N ALA A 237 -80.13 4.19 -14.77
CA ALA A 237 -81.08 4.18 -15.86
C ALA A 237 -81.78 2.81 -16.01
N SER A 238 -81.07 1.70 -15.78
CA SER A 238 -81.65 0.35 -15.80
C SER A 238 -82.61 0.14 -14.62
N HIS A 239 -82.28 0.67 -13.43
CA HIS A 239 -83.17 0.65 -12.27
C HIS A 239 -84.41 1.51 -12.51
N GLU A 240 -84.27 2.69 -13.11
CA GLU A 240 -85.40 3.55 -13.50
C GLU A 240 -86.30 2.83 -14.51
N ARG A 241 -85.75 2.20 -15.55
CA ARG A 241 -86.52 1.38 -16.52
C ARG A 241 -87.19 0.18 -15.88
N ALA A 242 -86.51 -0.51 -14.97
CA ALA A 242 -87.10 -1.62 -14.22
C ALA A 242 -88.25 -1.12 -13.35
N ALA A 243 -88.09 0.02 -12.68
CA ALA A 243 -89.13 0.64 -11.87
C ALA A 243 -90.34 1.08 -12.72
N THR A 244 -90.13 1.62 -13.93
CA THR A 244 -91.24 1.94 -14.85
C THR A 244 -91.95 0.70 -15.34
N LEU A 245 -91.22 -0.34 -15.78
CA LEU A 245 -91.82 -1.62 -16.20
C LEU A 245 -92.57 -2.30 -15.05
N GLU A 246 -92.04 -2.23 -13.83
CA GLU A 246 -92.73 -2.71 -12.64
C GLU A 246 -94.00 -1.92 -12.35
N ALA A 247 -93.97 -0.59 -12.51
CA ALA A 247 -95.15 0.26 -12.36
C ALA A 247 -96.20 -0.06 -13.42
N GLU A 248 -95.81 -0.19 -14.69
CA GLU A 248 -96.67 -0.63 -15.79
C GLU A 248 -97.28 -2.01 -15.50
N SER A 249 -96.45 -2.99 -15.13
CA SER A 249 -96.90 -4.33 -14.72
C SER A 249 -97.78 -4.32 -13.46
N ARG A 250 -97.62 -3.35 -12.55
CA ARG A 250 -98.55 -3.15 -11.41
C ARG A 250 -99.88 -2.62 -11.93
N THR A 251 -99.88 -1.60 -12.78
CA THR A 251 -101.10 -1.04 -13.36
C THR A 251 -101.87 -2.06 -14.22
N GLU A 252 -101.17 -2.86 -15.03
CA GLU A 252 -101.78 -3.96 -15.80
C GLU A 252 -102.37 -5.03 -14.88
N ARG A 253 -101.64 -5.43 -13.82
CA ARG A 253 -102.17 -6.38 -12.84
C ARG A 253 -103.39 -5.85 -12.12
N ASP A 254 -103.41 -4.57 -11.78
CA ASP A 254 -104.55 -3.94 -11.11
C ASP A 254 -105.75 -3.81 -12.07
N ALA A 255 -105.52 -3.45 -13.33
CA ALA A 255 -106.55 -3.47 -14.38
C ALA A 255 -107.12 -4.89 -14.60
N LEU A 256 -106.28 -5.91 -14.71
CA LEU A 256 -106.72 -7.31 -14.83
C LEU A 256 -107.47 -7.79 -13.57
N ARG A 257 -107.09 -7.31 -12.38
CA ARG A 257 -107.83 -7.60 -11.14
C ARG A 257 -109.20 -6.94 -11.15
N ASP A 258 -109.30 -5.69 -11.62
CA ASP A 258 -110.57 -4.97 -11.73
C ASP A 258 -111.48 -5.62 -12.79
N GLU A 259 -110.95 -6.02 -13.94
CA GLU A 259 -111.67 -6.80 -14.95
C GLU A 259 -112.14 -8.16 -14.42
N LEU A 260 -111.30 -8.86 -13.66
CA LEU A 260 -111.67 -10.10 -13.00
C LEU A 260 -112.77 -9.86 -11.94
N ALA A 261 -112.70 -8.77 -11.20
CA ALA A 261 -113.73 -8.40 -10.22
C ALA A 261 -115.05 -8.06 -10.93
N ALA A 262 -115.00 -7.31 -12.03
CA ALA A 262 -116.16 -6.98 -12.86
C ALA A 262 -116.80 -8.23 -13.46
N SER A 263 -116.02 -9.12 -14.09
CA SER A 263 -116.53 -10.38 -14.65
C SER A 263 -117.07 -11.33 -13.57
N LYS A 264 -116.45 -11.38 -12.38
CA LYS A 264 -117.03 -12.11 -11.23
C LYS A 264 -118.34 -11.49 -10.76
N ALA A 265 -118.47 -10.16 -10.74
CA ALA A 265 -119.71 -9.49 -10.40
C ALA A 265 -120.81 -9.75 -11.45
N GLU A 266 -120.47 -9.75 -12.75
CA GLU A 266 -121.39 -10.14 -13.83
C GLU A 266 -121.80 -11.61 -13.73
N LEU A 267 -120.87 -12.51 -13.41
CA LEU A 267 -121.16 -13.92 -13.17
C LEU A 267 -122.06 -14.11 -11.95
N ALA A 268 -121.84 -13.36 -10.87
CA ALA A 268 -122.70 -13.36 -9.70
C ALA A 268 -124.10 -12.81 -10.03
N ALA A 269 -124.19 -11.73 -10.81
CA ALA A 269 -125.44 -11.14 -11.25
C ALA A 269 -126.23 -12.07 -12.19
N SER A 270 -125.56 -12.75 -13.13
CA SER A 270 -126.18 -13.76 -13.99
C SER A 270 -126.57 -15.01 -13.22
N ALA A 271 -125.77 -15.47 -12.26
CA ALA A 271 -126.13 -16.54 -11.34
C ALA A 271 -127.35 -16.17 -10.48
N ALA A 272 -127.45 -14.92 -10.00
CA ALA A 272 -128.62 -14.41 -9.30
C ALA A 272 -129.86 -14.40 -10.20
N ARG A 273 -129.74 -13.93 -11.46
CA ARG A 273 -130.84 -14.02 -12.46
C ARG A 273 -131.23 -15.48 -12.74
N HIS A 274 -130.27 -16.40 -12.80
CA HIS A 274 -130.56 -17.83 -12.96
C HIS A 274 -131.24 -18.43 -11.73
N ALA A 275 -130.87 -18.00 -10.52
CA ALA A 275 -131.54 -18.41 -9.28
C ALA A 275 -132.97 -17.86 -9.22
N GLU A 276 -133.17 -16.60 -9.61
CA GLU A 276 -134.48 -15.96 -9.68
C GLU A 276 -135.39 -16.62 -10.72
N THR A 277 -134.90 -16.85 -11.95
CA THR A 277 -135.64 -17.57 -12.99
C THR A 277 -135.95 -19.01 -12.60
N ARG A 278 -135.02 -19.70 -11.90
CA ARG A 278 -135.29 -21.04 -11.34
C ARG A 278 -136.33 -20.99 -10.23
N GLY A 279 -136.33 -19.96 -9.39
CA GLY A 279 -137.37 -19.71 -8.39
C GLY A 279 -138.73 -19.48 -9.03
N GLN A 280 -138.81 -18.64 -10.07
CA GLN A 280 -140.04 -18.42 -10.85
C GLN A 280 -140.54 -19.69 -11.53
N LEU A 281 -139.63 -20.55 -12.02
CA LEU A 281 -139.98 -21.85 -12.59
C LEU A 281 -140.54 -22.81 -11.53
N ALA A 282 -139.90 -22.89 -10.36
CA ALA A 282 -140.39 -23.72 -9.26
C ALA A 282 -141.79 -23.25 -8.78
N GLU A 283 -142.03 -21.95 -8.74
CA GLU A 283 -143.34 -21.38 -8.43
C GLU A 283 -144.39 -21.72 -9.49
N LYS A 284 -144.04 -21.64 -10.78
CA LYS A 284 -144.93 -22.06 -11.88
C LYS A 284 -145.19 -23.56 -11.90
N ASP A 285 -144.19 -24.39 -11.59
CA ASP A 285 -144.36 -25.83 -11.48
C ASP A 285 -145.26 -26.20 -10.29
N ALA A 286 -145.15 -25.49 -9.16
CA ALA A 286 -146.07 -25.64 -8.04
C ALA A 286 -147.52 -25.28 -8.43
N LEU A 287 -147.72 -24.16 -9.12
CA LEU A 287 -149.05 -23.74 -9.63
C LEU A 287 -149.61 -24.72 -10.67
N LEU A 288 -148.76 -25.31 -11.52
CA LEU A 288 -149.18 -26.34 -12.48
C LEU A 288 -149.54 -27.65 -11.80
N ALA A 289 -148.81 -28.07 -10.75
CA ALA A 289 -149.16 -29.23 -9.95
C ALA A 289 -150.52 -29.03 -9.23
N GLU A 290 -150.77 -27.83 -8.72
CA GLU A 290 -152.05 -27.45 -8.12
C GLU A 290 -153.20 -27.50 -9.14
N ARG A 291 -152.98 -26.98 -10.35
CA ARG A 291 -153.96 -27.06 -11.45
C ARG A 291 -154.18 -28.48 -11.95
N ALA A 292 -153.14 -29.30 -12.01
CA ALA A 292 -153.24 -30.72 -12.38
C ALA A 292 -154.10 -31.49 -11.35
N ALA A 293 -153.85 -31.28 -10.06
CA ALA A 293 -154.66 -31.85 -8.99
C ALA A 293 -156.14 -31.40 -9.06
N ALA A 294 -156.40 -30.13 -9.40
CA ALA A 294 -157.75 -29.63 -9.62
C ALA A 294 -158.44 -30.25 -10.86
N THR A 295 -157.70 -30.49 -11.95
CA THR A 295 -158.23 -31.17 -13.14
C THR A 295 -158.50 -32.66 -12.91
N ASP A 296 -157.70 -33.34 -12.10
CA ASP A 296 -157.95 -34.74 -11.74
C ASP A 296 -159.18 -34.88 -10.85
N LEU A 297 -159.42 -33.93 -9.94
CA LEU A 297 -160.64 -33.86 -9.13
C LEU A 297 -161.89 -33.66 -10.00
N LEU A 298 -161.80 -32.81 -11.03
CA LEU A 298 -162.89 -32.59 -12.00
C LEU A 298 -163.11 -33.81 -12.91
N ARG A 299 -162.05 -34.53 -13.31
CA ARG A 299 -162.16 -35.80 -14.05
C ARG A 299 -162.87 -36.88 -13.23
N GLN A 300 -162.56 -37.01 -11.95
CA GLN A 300 -163.26 -37.93 -11.04
C GLN A 300 -164.75 -37.56 -10.88
N ARG A 301 -165.09 -36.27 -10.96
CA ARG A 301 -166.48 -35.77 -10.93
C ARG A 301 -167.25 -36.05 -12.23
N ILE A 302 -166.58 -36.01 -13.38
CA ILE A 302 -167.16 -36.34 -14.68
C ILE A 302 -167.42 -37.85 -14.77
N ASP A 303 -166.47 -38.70 -14.38
CA ASP A 303 -166.64 -40.17 -14.40
C ASP A 303 -167.78 -40.67 -13.50
N THR A 304 -168.09 -39.96 -12.41
CA THR A 304 -169.22 -40.29 -11.52
C THR A 304 -170.57 -39.87 -12.09
N LEU A 305 -170.62 -38.81 -12.91
CA LEU A 305 -171.84 -38.38 -13.62
C LEU A 305 -172.10 -39.22 -14.89
N SER A 306 -171.04 -39.68 -15.58
CA SER A 306 -171.14 -40.59 -16.74
C SER A 306 -171.84 -41.90 -16.39
N ARG A 307 -171.56 -42.47 -15.22
CA ARG A 307 -172.19 -43.71 -14.72
C ARG A 307 -173.66 -43.56 -14.32
N GLN A 308 -174.17 -42.33 -14.17
CA GLN A 308 -175.57 -42.07 -13.81
C GLN A 308 -176.48 -41.90 -15.05
N ILE A 309 -175.91 -41.57 -16.21
CA ILE A 309 -176.65 -41.35 -17.47
C ILE A 309 -176.90 -42.67 -18.24
N GLU A 310 -176.18 -43.75 -17.91
CA GLU A 310 -176.29 -45.07 -18.58
C GLU A 310 -177.55 -45.91 -18.23
N THR A 311 -178.51 -45.43 -17.40
CA THR A 311 -179.58 -46.28 -16.84
C THR A 311 -181.01 -46.14 -17.41
N THR A 312 -181.28 -45.33 -18.44
CA THR A 312 -182.67 -45.15 -18.96
C THR A 312 -182.87 -45.16 -20.48
N ARG A 313 -182.03 -45.84 -21.26
CA ARG A 313 -182.39 -46.14 -22.67
C ARG A 313 -181.73 -47.42 -23.19
N THR A 314 -182.29 -48.52 -22.72
CA THR A 314 -182.43 -49.75 -23.50
C THR A 314 -183.27 -49.48 -24.74
N GLU A 315 -182.79 -49.82 -25.93
CA GLU A 315 -183.36 -50.91 -26.72
C GLU A 315 -182.68 -51.08 -28.09
N ARG A 316 -182.28 -52.34 -28.34
CA ARG A 316 -182.27 -53.02 -29.64
C ARG A 316 -181.22 -52.59 -30.66
N THR A 317 -180.14 -53.35 -30.75
CA THR A 317 -179.98 -54.49 -31.71
C THR A 317 -178.55 -55.03 -31.58
N SER A 318 -178.39 -56.29 -31.13
CA SER A 318 -177.92 -57.47 -31.90
C SER A 318 -176.54 -57.30 -32.56
N ALA A 319 -175.56 -58.21 -32.49
CA ALA A 319 -175.40 -59.54 -31.93
C ALA A 319 -173.93 -59.98 -32.19
N ARG A 320 -173.54 -61.10 -31.56
CA ARG A 320 -172.54 -62.10 -32.02
C ARG A 320 -171.03 -61.87 -31.71
N PRO A 321 -170.23 -62.95 -31.61
CA PRO A 321 -169.64 -63.36 -30.32
C PRO A 321 -168.15 -63.81 -30.41
N ALA A 322 -167.67 -64.43 -29.33
CA ALA A 322 -166.44 -65.25 -29.21
C ALA A 322 -165.13 -64.45 -29.06
N ARG A 323 -164.04 -64.89 -28.42
CA ARG A 323 -163.63 -66.04 -27.59
C ARG A 323 -162.22 -65.67 -27.07
N ARG A 324 -161.81 -66.28 -25.93
CA ARG A 324 -160.43 -66.72 -25.54
C ARG A 324 -159.23 -66.18 -26.36
N ALA A 325 -158.12 -65.70 -25.80
CA ALA A 325 -157.09 -66.45 -25.04
C ALA A 325 -155.94 -65.45 -24.71
N ARG A 326 -155.31 -65.48 -23.53
CA ARG A 326 -154.07 -66.23 -23.16
C ARG A 326 -152.77 -65.80 -23.88
N GLU A 327 -151.84 -65.30 -23.05
CA GLU A 327 -150.35 -65.38 -23.05
C GLU A 327 -149.45 -64.93 -24.23
N LYS A 328 -148.36 -64.28 -23.78
CA LYS A 328 -146.92 -64.48 -24.11
C LYS A 328 -146.19 -63.43 -24.97
N SER A 329 -145.25 -62.77 -24.28
CA SER A 329 -143.82 -62.57 -24.60
C SER A 329 -143.35 -62.14 -26.00
N SER A 330 -142.54 -61.07 -25.94
CA SER A 330 -141.19 -60.89 -26.51
C SER A 330 -141.00 -60.01 -27.76
N ALA A 331 -140.01 -59.12 -27.58
CA ALA A 331 -138.92 -58.78 -28.48
C ALA A 331 -139.11 -57.71 -29.60
N GLN A 332 -138.38 -56.61 -29.38
CA GLN A 332 -137.36 -55.99 -30.25
C GLN A 332 -137.66 -55.60 -31.70
N GLY A 333 -137.20 -54.38 -32.02
CA GLY A 333 -136.71 -53.96 -33.33
C GLY A 333 -137.16 -52.53 -33.67
N ARG A 334 -136.31 -51.50 -33.64
CA ARG A 334 -135.36 -51.05 -34.70
C ARG A 334 -136.09 -50.73 -36.02
N ALA A 335 -135.80 -49.71 -36.81
CA ALA A 335 -134.64 -48.83 -37.04
C ALA A 335 -135.16 -47.52 -37.70
N ALA A 336 -134.41 -46.43 -37.83
CA ALA A 336 -133.29 -46.23 -38.76
C ALA A 336 -132.43 -45.03 -38.27
N ALA A 337 -131.11 -45.12 -38.09
CA ALA A 337 -129.99 -45.20 -39.06
C ALA A 337 -129.63 -43.81 -39.65
N GLY A 338 -128.37 -43.37 -39.75
CA GLY A 338 -127.05 -43.98 -39.49
C GLY A 338 -126.00 -42.85 -39.34
N PHE A 339 -124.68 -43.04 -39.34
CA PHE A 339 -123.80 -44.21 -39.51
C PHE A 339 -122.37 -43.79 -39.06
N SER A 340 -121.65 -44.72 -38.44
CA SER A 340 -120.21 -44.76 -38.06
C SER A 340 -119.27 -44.65 -39.29
N GLY A 341 -117.95 -44.42 -39.27
CA GLY A 341 -116.84 -44.76 -38.37
C GLY A 341 -115.66 -45.29 -39.23
N GLY A 342 -114.41 -45.20 -38.77
CA GLY A 342 -113.26 -45.89 -39.39
C GLY A 342 -111.87 -45.46 -38.87
N PRO A 343 -110.83 -46.34 -38.86
CA PRO A 343 -109.88 -46.45 -37.74
C PRO A 343 -108.36 -46.48 -38.14
N PHE A 344 -107.57 -47.13 -37.27
CA PHE A 344 -106.13 -47.05 -36.95
C PHE A 344 -105.21 -48.09 -37.67
N VAL A 345 -104.02 -47.63 -38.12
CA VAL A 345 -102.63 -48.22 -38.12
C VAL A 345 -102.16 -49.45 -38.95
N LYS A 346 -101.02 -49.26 -39.67
CA LYS A 346 -99.70 -50.00 -39.67
C LYS A 346 -98.81 -49.41 -40.80
N ARG A 347 -97.59 -48.85 -40.63
CA ARG A 347 -96.23 -49.30 -40.20
C ARG A 347 -95.40 -50.06 -41.26
N SER A 348 -94.31 -49.44 -41.77
CA SER A 348 -93.00 -50.02 -42.15
C SER A 348 -91.97 -48.88 -42.46
N THR A 349 -90.95 -48.63 -41.62
CA THR A 349 -89.50 -49.05 -41.68
C THR A 349 -88.73 -48.50 -42.90
N SER A 350 -87.63 -47.74 -42.77
CA SER A 350 -86.29 -48.10 -42.21
C SER A 350 -85.46 -46.83 -41.82
N ALA A 351 -84.79 -46.79 -40.64
CA ALA A 351 -83.34 -46.99 -40.36
C ALA A 351 -82.40 -45.93 -41.01
N LYS A 352 -81.42 -45.26 -40.37
CA LYS A 352 -80.48 -45.58 -39.25
C LYS A 352 -79.74 -44.25 -38.80
N PRO A 353 -78.72 -44.21 -37.90
CA PRO A 353 -78.61 -43.26 -36.78
C PRO A 353 -77.29 -42.42 -36.79
N PRO A 354 -76.85 -41.75 -35.70
CA PRO A 354 -75.76 -40.76 -35.72
C PRO A 354 -74.38 -41.31 -35.28
N LYS A 355 -73.33 -40.53 -35.57
CA LYS A 355 -71.97 -40.52 -34.97
C LYS A 355 -71.55 -39.06 -34.86
N SER A 356 -71.29 -38.50 -33.67
CA SER A 356 -70.02 -38.55 -32.93
C SER A 356 -68.81 -38.07 -33.76
N GLN A 357 -68.49 -36.78 -33.65
CA GLN A 357 -67.20 -36.26 -33.18
C GLN A 357 -67.44 -34.94 -32.46
#